data_AF-A0A3C1CGX7-F1
#
_entry.id   AF-A0A3C1CGX7-F1
#
_cell.length_a   1.000
_cell.length_b   1.000
_cell.length_c   1.000
_cell.angle_alpha   90.00
_cell.angle_beta   90.00
_cell.angle_gamma   90.00
#
_symmetry.space_group_name_H-M   'P 1'
#
loop_
_entity.id
_entity.type
_entity.pdbx_description
1 polymer ?
#
loop_
_entity_poly.entity_id
_entity_poly.type
_entity_poly.pdbx_seq_one_letter_code
_entity_poly.pdbx_strand_id
1 'polypeptide(L)'
;MSVLCPGFVRTAIADSARNRPSWAQIPDEEAAGTEQLVAVLRGLVEGGIDAAQVAEAVFEAVRTERFYILTHAEEGDGLVRLRTQDILERRAPSDT
;
A
#
# COMPACT_ATOMS: atom_id res chain seq x y z
N MET A 1 7.21 17.28 -9.97
CA MET A 1 6.48 16.76 -8.79
C MET A 1 6.15 15.31 -9.09
N SER A 2 6.28 14.41 -8.12
CA SER A 2 6.04 12.97 -8.32
C SER A 2 5.30 12.39 -7.12
N VAL A 3 4.60 11.27 -7.33
CA VAL A 3 3.90 10.50 -6.29
C VAL A 3 4.26 9.01 -6.42
N LEU A 4 4.66 8.43 -5.29
CA LEU A 4 4.99 7.02 -5.16
C LEU A 4 3.78 6.26 -4.62
N CYS A 5 3.31 5.26 -5.36
CA CYS A 5 2.19 4.40 -4.99
C CYS A 5 2.64 2.93 -5.09
N PRO A 6 3.32 2.39 -4.06
CA PRO A 6 3.82 1.02 -4.09
C PRO A 6 2.77 0.02 -3.62
N GLY A 7 2.89 -1.23 -4.07
CA GLY A 7 2.28 -2.40 -3.44
C GLY A 7 3.04 -2.82 -2.17
N PHE A 8 3.08 -4.11 -1.86
CA PHE A 8 3.81 -4.60 -0.69
C PHE A 8 5.33 -4.54 -0.89
N VAL A 9 6.03 -3.99 0.10
CA VAL A 9 7.49 -3.81 0.10
C VAL A 9 8.03 -4.36 1.41
N ARG A 10 9.12 -5.14 1.34
CA ARG A 10 9.81 -5.71 2.51
C ARG A 10 10.36 -4.61 3.41
N THR A 11 9.55 -4.22 4.37
CA THR A 11 9.78 -3.16 5.35
C THR A 11 9.20 -3.57 6.70
N ALA A 12 9.36 -2.75 7.71
CA ALA A 12 8.75 -2.99 9.03
C ALA A 12 7.36 -2.33 9.17
N ILE A 13 6.58 -2.14 8.10
CA ILE A 13 5.27 -1.45 8.18
C ILE A 13 4.23 -2.27 8.97
N ALA A 14 4.32 -3.60 8.94
CA ALA A 14 3.47 -4.48 9.74
C ALA A 14 3.65 -4.24 11.26
N ASP A 15 4.82 -3.76 11.69
CA ASP A 15 5.12 -3.45 13.09
C ASP A 15 4.98 -1.95 13.40
N SER A 16 4.18 -1.21 12.62
CA SER A 16 4.04 0.26 12.71
C SER A 16 3.50 0.77 14.05
N ALA A 17 2.86 -0.09 14.85
CA ALA A 17 2.41 0.24 16.20
C ALA A 17 3.54 0.83 17.07
N ARG A 18 4.80 0.41 16.84
CA ARG A 18 5.98 0.95 17.54
C ARG A 18 6.22 2.45 17.31
N ASN A 19 5.69 3.00 16.22
CA ASN A 19 5.84 4.41 15.84
C ASN A 19 4.66 5.27 16.31
N ARG A 20 3.62 4.66 16.90
CA ARG A 20 2.39 5.36 17.30
C ARG A 20 2.67 6.26 18.52
N PRO A 21 2.37 7.57 18.45
CA PRO A 21 2.57 8.46 19.57
C PRO A 21 1.53 8.19 20.68
N SER A 22 1.88 8.53 21.92
CA SER A 22 1.06 8.27 23.11
C SER A 22 -0.32 8.95 23.09
N TRP A 23 -0.46 10.06 22.37
CA TRP A 23 -1.75 10.76 22.23
C TRP A 23 -2.70 10.09 21.20
N ALA A 24 -2.21 9.13 20.41
CA ALA A 24 -2.97 8.44 19.36
C ALA A 24 -3.30 6.98 19.73
N GLN A 25 -3.42 6.67 21.03
CA GLN A 25 -3.71 5.29 21.47
C GLN A 25 -5.10 4.84 20.99
N ILE A 26 -5.18 3.56 20.65
CA ILE A 26 -6.40 2.90 20.21
C ILE A 26 -6.96 2.16 21.43
N PRO A 27 -8.29 2.23 21.71
CA PRO A 27 -8.92 1.44 22.76
C PRO A 27 -8.68 -0.06 22.57
N ASP A 28 -8.47 -0.80 23.68
CA ASP A 28 -8.13 -2.24 23.63
C ASP A 28 -9.21 -3.11 22.92
N GLU A 29 -10.47 -2.68 22.94
CA GLU A 29 -11.58 -3.37 22.26
C GLU A 29 -11.43 -3.35 20.72
N GLU A 30 -10.79 -2.32 20.14
CA GLU A 30 -10.51 -2.22 18.70
C GLU A 30 -9.23 -2.97 18.30
N ALA A 31 -8.36 -3.28 19.27
CA ALA A 31 -7.11 -4.03 19.06
C ALA A 31 -7.32 -5.56 19.00
N ALA A 32 -8.43 -6.09 19.55
CA ALA A 32 -8.66 -7.53 19.62
C ALA A 32 -8.98 -8.19 18.26
N GLY A 33 -9.46 -7.42 17.27
CA GLY A 33 -9.76 -7.91 15.92
C GLY A 33 -8.59 -7.83 14.93
N THR A 34 -7.42 -7.34 15.36
CA THR A 34 -6.31 -6.99 14.45
C THR A 34 -5.21 -8.04 14.35
N GLU A 35 -5.08 -9.01 15.25
CA GLU A 35 -3.92 -9.91 15.26
C GLU A 35 -3.83 -10.81 14.02
N GLN A 36 -4.93 -11.43 13.58
CA GLN A 36 -4.95 -12.26 12.37
C GLN A 36 -4.69 -11.40 11.13
N LEU A 37 -5.25 -10.19 11.07
CA LEU A 37 -4.99 -9.24 9.99
C LEU A 37 -3.52 -8.82 9.96
N VAL A 38 -2.91 -8.55 11.11
CA VAL A 38 -1.48 -8.22 11.24
C VAL A 38 -0.61 -9.37 10.77
N ALA A 39 -0.95 -10.62 11.10
CA ALA A 39 -0.22 -11.80 10.63
C ALA A 39 -0.28 -11.93 9.09
N VAL A 40 -1.47 -11.75 8.49
CA VAL A 40 -1.63 -11.75 7.02
C VAL A 40 -0.83 -10.61 6.39
N LEU A 41 -0.94 -9.40 6.93
CA LEU A 41 -0.18 -8.23 6.46
C LEU A 41 1.32 -8.45 6.56
N ARG A 42 1.81 -9.07 7.64
CA ARG A 42 3.22 -9.41 7.79
C ARG A 42 3.69 -10.34 6.68
N GLY A 43 2.92 -11.40 6.37
CA GLY A 43 3.24 -12.31 5.27
C GLY A 43 3.28 -11.61 3.91
N LEU A 44 2.33 -10.70 3.63
CA LEU A 44 2.31 -9.92 2.40
C LEU A 44 3.51 -8.97 2.30
N VAL A 45 3.86 -8.31 3.40
CA VAL A 45 5.04 -7.42 3.49
C VAL A 45 6.34 -8.21 3.30
N GLU A 46 6.48 -9.36 3.95
CA GLU A 46 7.65 -10.27 3.80
C GLU A 46 7.78 -10.81 2.38
N GLY A 47 6.66 -11.08 1.71
CA GLY A 47 6.60 -11.48 0.30
C GLY A 47 6.71 -10.33 -0.72
N GLY A 48 6.81 -9.09 -0.26
CA GLY A 48 6.91 -7.90 -1.12
C GLY A 48 8.24 -7.78 -1.86
N ILE A 49 8.35 -6.76 -2.71
CA ILE A 49 9.62 -6.43 -3.38
C ILE A 49 10.62 -5.80 -2.39
N ASP A 50 11.90 -5.74 -2.79
CA ASP A 50 12.92 -5.09 -1.98
C ASP A 50 12.76 -3.56 -1.95
N ALA A 51 13.03 -2.94 -0.81
CA ALA A 51 13.02 -1.48 -0.69
C ALA A 51 14.03 -0.79 -1.63
N ALA A 52 15.15 -1.45 -1.95
CA ALA A 52 16.11 -0.96 -2.94
C ALA A 52 15.51 -0.88 -4.36
N GLN A 53 14.64 -1.80 -4.74
CA GLN A 53 13.96 -1.75 -6.05
C GLN A 53 12.99 -0.57 -6.11
N VAL A 54 12.32 -0.26 -5.00
CA VAL A 54 11.47 0.94 -4.90
C VAL A 54 12.31 2.21 -5.00
N ALA A 55 13.46 2.26 -4.32
CA ALA A 55 14.37 3.39 -4.40
C ALA A 55 14.83 3.65 -5.84
N GLU A 56 15.26 2.61 -6.56
CA GLU A 56 15.66 2.70 -7.96
C GLU A 56 14.54 3.29 -8.84
N ALA A 57 13.31 2.77 -8.69
CA ALA A 57 12.15 3.29 -9.42
C ALA A 57 11.87 4.78 -9.13
N VAL A 58 12.11 5.23 -7.89
CA VAL A 58 11.99 6.64 -7.52
C VAL A 58 13.10 7.49 -8.15
N PHE A 59 14.36 7.04 -8.11
CA PHE A 59 15.47 7.76 -8.74
C PHE A 59 15.24 7.93 -10.23
N GLU A 60 14.83 6.88 -10.92
CA GLU A 60 14.53 6.93 -12.34
C GLU A 60 13.34 7.84 -12.66
N ALA A 61 12.28 7.81 -11.84
CA ALA A 61 11.15 8.71 -12.00
C ALA A 61 11.52 10.18 -11.83
N VAL A 62 12.37 10.51 -10.85
CA VAL A 62 12.86 11.88 -10.65
C VAL A 62 13.69 12.34 -11.84
N ARG A 63 14.61 11.49 -12.32
CA ARG A 63 15.47 11.79 -13.48
C ARG A 63 14.69 11.99 -14.78
N THR A 64 13.58 11.27 -14.94
CA THR A 64 12.74 11.30 -16.14
C THR A 64 11.50 12.19 -15.98
N GLU A 65 11.42 12.97 -14.89
CA GLU A 65 10.28 13.84 -14.56
C GLU A 65 8.92 13.13 -14.57
N ARG A 66 8.90 11.85 -14.19
CA ARG A 66 7.69 11.02 -14.15
C ARG A 66 6.87 11.32 -12.90
N PHE A 67 5.59 11.64 -13.09
CA PHE A 67 4.68 11.92 -12.00
C PHE A 67 4.30 10.65 -11.21
N TYR A 68 3.71 9.64 -11.87
CA TYR A 68 3.25 8.41 -11.22
C TYR A 68 4.36 7.35 -11.16
N ILE A 69 4.65 6.87 -9.95
CA ILE A 69 5.63 5.81 -9.69
C ILE A 69 4.87 4.61 -9.13
N LEU A 70 4.48 3.69 -10.03
CA LEU A 70 3.71 2.49 -9.72
C LEU A 70 4.66 1.28 -9.78
N THR A 71 5.13 0.80 -8.64
CA THR A 71 6.11 -0.32 -8.62
C THR A 71 5.47 -1.69 -8.86
N HIS A 72 4.14 -1.77 -8.84
CA HIS A 72 3.33 -2.99 -8.99
C HIS A 72 2.16 -2.72 -9.94
N ALA A 73 2.46 -2.13 -11.11
CA ALA A 73 1.42 -1.69 -12.05
C ALA A 73 0.59 -2.87 -12.58
N GLU A 74 1.23 -3.97 -12.95
CA GLU A 74 0.56 -5.16 -13.48
C GLU A 74 -0.42 -5.78 -12.47
N GLU A 75 -0.05 -5.84 -11.19
CA GLU A 75 -0.90 -6.37 -10.13
C GLU A 75 -2.05 -5.43 -9.77
N GLY A 76 -1.85 -4.11 -9.89
CA GLY A 76 -2.80 -3.09 -9.47
C GLY A 76 -3.77 -2.60 -10.55
N ASP A 77 -3.36 -2.61 -11.82
CA ASP A 77 -4.07 -1.94 -12.92
C ASP A 77 -5.49 -2.47 -13.13
N GLY A 78 -5.71 -3.77 -12.91
CA GLY A 78 -7.04 -4.38 -12.98
C GLY A 78 -8.01 -3.80 -11.95
N LEU A 79 -7.57 -3.71 -10.69
CA LEU A 79 -8.37 -3.16 -9.59
C LEU A 79 -8.58 -1.65 -9.75
N VAL A 80 -7.54 -0.92 -10.16
CA VAL A 80 -7.63 0.52 -10.44
C VAL A 80 -8.62 0.79 -11.57
N ARG A 81 -8.57 0.01 -12.65
CA ARG A 81 -9.50 0.11 -13.78
C ARG A 81 -10.94 -0.16 -13.34
N LEU A 82 -11.17 -1.26 -12.62
CA LEU A 82 -12.49 -1.62 -12.13
C LEU A 82 -13.07 -0.52 -11.26
N ARG A 83 -12.32 -0.07 -10.24
CA ARG A 83 -12.74 1.02 -9.36
C ARG A 83 -13.05 2.30 -10.12
N THR A 84 -12.25 2.63 -11.14
CA THR A 84 -12.47 3.81 -11.99
C THR A 84 -13.76 3.67 -12.81
N GLN A 85 -14.04 2.49 -13.36
CA GLN A 85 -15.29 2.21 -14.09
C GLN A 85 -16.51 2.34 -13.17
N ASP A 86 -16.46 1.79 -11.95
CA ASP A 86 -17.54 1.90 -10.97
C ASP A 86 -17.93 3.37 -10.72
N ILE A 87 -16.91 4.25 -10.60
CA ILE A 87 -17.10 5.70 -10.42
C ILE A 87 -17.79 6.33 -11.62
N LEU A 88 -17.29 6.05 -12.83
CA LEU A 88 -17.79 6.65 -14.07
C LEU A 88 -19.25 6.23 -14.35
N GLU A 89 -19.59 4.99 -14.02
CA GLU A 89 -20.92 4.41 -14.22
C GLU A 89 -21.90 4.72 -13.08
N ARG A 90 -21.42 5.30 -11.97
CA ARG A 90 -22.20 5.60 -10.76
C ARG A 90 -22.85 4.35 -10.14
N ARG A 91 -22.16 3.20 -10.22
CA ARG A 91 -22.59 1.97 -9.56
C ARG A 91 -21.93 1.80 -8.21
N ALA A 92 -22.52 0.96 -7.38
CA ALA A 92 -21.88 0.52 -6.15
C ALA A 92 -20.52 -0.12 -6.47
N PRO A 93 -19.52 -0.02 -5.56
CA PRO A 93 -18.24 -0.71 -5.73
C PRO A 93 -18.43 -2.20 -6.00
N SER A 94 -17.70 -2.73 -6.98
CA SER A 94 -17.65 -4.17 -7.24
C SER A 94 -17.00 -4.92 -6.08
N ASP A 95 -17.57 -6.06 -5.71
CA ASP A 95 -16.93 -6.98 -4.77
C ASP A 95 -15.70 -7.63 -5.43
N THR A 96 -14.54 -7.43 -4.81
CA THR A 96 -13.23 -7.99 -5.22
C THR A 96 -12.55 -8.67 -4.06
#